data_AF-A0A968Y4M3-F1
#
_entry.id   AF-A0A968Y4M3-F1
#
_cell.length_a   1.000
_cell.length_b   1.000
_cell.length_c   1.000
_cell.angle_alpha   90.00
_cell.angle_beta   90.00
_cell.angle_gamma   90.00
#
_symmetry.space_group_name_H-M   'P 1'
#
loop_
_entity.id
_entity.type
_entity.pdbx_description
1 polymer ?
#
loop_
_entity_poly.entity_id
_entity_poly.type
_entity_poly.pdbx_seq_one_letter_code
_entity_poly.pdbx_strand_id
1 'polypeptide(L)'
;MTSPFKNICIEETLKLWDDEISREFIASRLQADWLTPVAEPVSFTEEEIAGLIAESGGYPQKLMQLCYQTYDRYINDTKSP
;
A
#
# COMPACT_ATOMS: atom_id res chain seq x y z
N MET A 1 5.73 15.72 -33.27
CA MET A 1 6.17 16.80 -32.35
C MET A 1 7.19 16.21 -31.39
N THR A 2 8.30 16.91 -31.14
CA THR A 2 9.40 16.42 -30.28
C THR A 2 9.24 17.02 -28.88
N SER A 3 9.34 16.20 -27.83
CA SER A 3 9.29 16.69 -26.44
C SER A 3 10.40 17.73 -26.22
N PRO A 4 10.10 18.91 -25.61
CA PRO A 4 11.12 19.91 -25.28
C PRO A 4 12.16 19.40 -24.27
N PHE A 5 11.89 18.28 -23.60
CA PHE A 5 12.80 17.64 -22.65
C PHE A 5 13.69 16.54 -23.26
N LYS A 6 13.56 16.27 -24.56
CA LYS A 6 14.34 15.24 -25.25
C LYS A 6 15.84 15.54 -25.12
N ASN A 7 16.61 14.58 -24.60
CA ASN A 7 18.05 14.67 -24.30
C ASN A 7 18.43 15.59 -23.12
N ILE A 8 17.46 16.17 -22.41
CA ILE A 8 17.69 16.90 -21.14
C ILE A 8 17.37 16.00 -19.95
N CYS A 9 16.30 15.20 -20.07
CA CYS A 9 15.86 14.26 -19.06
C CYS A 9 15.92 12.82 -19.58
N ILE A 10 16.10 11.89 -18.64
CA ILE A 10 15.87 10.46 -18.88
C ILE A 10 14.42 10.20 -18.53
N GLU A 11 13.64 9.73 -19.50
CA GLU A 11 12.26 9.32 -19.27
C GLU A 11 12.26 7.89 -18.73
N GLU A 12 11.75 7.72 -17.51
CA GLU A 12 11.54 6.40 -16.92
C GLU A 12 10.04 6.09 -16.89
N THR A 13 9.68 4.95 -17.47
CA THR A 13 8.33 4.41 -17.34
C THR A 13 8.24 3.62 -16.04
N LEU A 14 7.54 4.19 -15.05
CA LEU A 14 7.22 3.48 -13.83
C LEU A 14 6.25 2.34 -14.14
N LYS A 15 6.62 1.12 -13.75
CA LYS A 15 5.76 -0.06 -13.88
C LYS A 15 4.76 -0.11 -12.73
N LEU A 16 3.61 -0.69 -13.01
CA LEU A 16 2.69 -1.14 -11.97
C LEU A 16 3.38 -2.20 -11.11
N TRP A 17 3.02 -2.23 -9.82
CA TRP A 17 3.42 -3.30 -8.94
C TRP A 17 2.65 -4.57 -9.26
N ASP A 18 3.35 -5.69 -9.17
CA ASP A 18 2.74 -7.01 -9.19
C ASP A 18 2.30 -7.43 -7.77
N ASP A 19 1.75 -8.63 -7.68
CA ASP A 19 1.27 -9.21 -6.42
C ASP A 19 2.39 -9.34 -5.39
N GLU A 20 3.60 -9.77 -5.80
CA GLU A 20 4.74 -9.98 -4.92
C GLU A 20 5.19 -8.67 -4.27
N ILE A 21 5.46 -7.63 -5.07
CA ILE A 21 5.87 -6.30 -4.56
C ILE A 21 4.77 -5.72 -3.66
N SER A 22 3.51 -5.90 -4.02
CA SER A 22 2.38 -5.39 -3.24
C SER A 22 2.26 -6.07 -1.88
N ARG A 23 2.45 -7.40 -1.81
CA ARG A 23 2.46 -8.16 -0.55
C ARG A 23 3.63 -7.77 0.34
N GLU A 24 4.82 -7.67 -0.22
CA GLU A 24 6.02 -7.23 0.51
C GLU A 24 5.82 -5.84 1.09
N PHE A 25 5.25 -4.92 0.31
CA PHE A 25 4.92 -3.58 0.77
C PHE A 25 3.97 -3.63 1.98
N ILE A 26 2.85 -4.37 1.88
CA ILE A 26 1.87 -4.47 2.98
C ILE A 26 2.53 -5.04 4.24
N ALA A 27 3.27 -6.13 4.11
CA ALA A 27 3.95 -6.78 5.23
C ALA A 27 4.95 -5.81 5.91
N SER A 28 5.78 -5.13 5.11
CA SER A 28 6.78 -4.18 5.62
C SER A 28 6.14 -3.02 6.40
N ARG A 29 4.93 -2.60 6.02
CA ARG A 29 4.21 -1.51 6.68
C ARG A 29 3.58 -1.96 7.99
N LEU A 30 3.01 -3.16 8.04
CA LEU A 30 2.41 -3.71 9.26
C LEU A 30 3.45 -4.11 10.31
N GLN A 31 4.67 -4.46 9.88
CA GLN A 31 5.78 -4.85 10.75
C GLN A 31 6.75 -3.70 11.07
N ALA A 32 6.44 -2.48 10.63
CA ALA A 32 7.33 -1.36 10.80
C ALA A 32 7.50 -0.95 12.27
N ASP A 33 8.74 -0.79 12.72
CA ASP A 33 9.06 -0.35 14.09
C ASP A 33 8.49 1.03 14.45
N TRP A 34 8.22 1.87 13.45
CA TRP A 34 7.63 3.20 13.60
C TRP A 34 6.09 3.18 13.62
N LEU A 35 5.46 2.02 13.40
CA LEU A 35 4.02 1.87 13.49
C LEU A 35 3.61 2.06 14.96
N THR A 36 2.61 2.90 15.20
CA THR A 36 2.21 3.26 16.57
C THR A 36 1.87 2.00 17.37
N PRO A 37 2.43 1.82 18.57
CA PRO A 37 2.11 0.67 19.39
C PRO A 37 0.61 0.67 19.73
N VAL A 38 -0.11 -0.30 19.20
CA VAL A 38 -1.46 -0.65 19.66
C VAL A 38 -1.35 -1.83 20.61
N ALA A 39 -2.30 -1.93 21.55
CA ALA A 39 -2.35 -3.02 22.52
C ALA A 39 -2.35 -4.40 21.84
N GLU A 40 -2.94 -4.49 20.65
CA GLU A 40 -2.91 -5.66 19.79
C GLU A 40 -2.30 -5.30 18.42
N PRO A 41 -1.25 -6.00 17.97
CA PRO A 41 -0.69 -5.81 16.63
C PRO A 41 -1.75 -6.08 15.55
N VAL A 42 -1.96 -5.11 14.67
CA VAL A 42 -2.88 -5.27 13.53
C VAL A 42 -2.24 -6.18 12.48
N SER A 43 -3.00 -7.18 12.04
CA SER A 43 -2.66 -8.01 10.89
C SER A 43 -3.86 -8.07 9.96
N PHE A 44 -3.63 -7.94 8.66
CA PHE A 44 -4.65 -8.13 7.65
C PHE A 44 -4.78 -9.62 7.32
N THR A 45 -6.00 -10.06 6.99
CA THR A 45 -6.21 -11.43 6.50
C THR A 45 -5.76 -11.57 5.04
N GLU A 46 -5.57 -12.80 4.58
CA GLU A 46 -5.21 -13.05 3.17
C GLU A 46 -6.30 -12.58 2.20
N GLU A 47 -7.57 -12.67 2.59
CA GLU A 47 -8.70 -12.16 1.80
C GLU A 47 -8.65 -10.64 1.66
N GLU A 48 -8.31 -9.94 2.75
CA GLU A 48 -8.13 -8.49 2.72
C GLU A 48 -6.94 -8.10 1.85
N ILE A 49 -5.78 -8.76 2.02
CA ILE A 49 -4.58 -8.51 1.21
C ILE A 49 -4.89 -8.72 -0.28
N ALA A 50 -5.52 -9.85 -0.64
CA ALA A 50 -5.89 -10.13 -2.03
C ALA A 50 -6.87 -9.08 -2.58
N GLY A 51 -7.85 -8.65 -1.78
CA GLY A 51 -8.80 -7.60 -2.15
C GLY A 51 -8.12 -6.24 -2.39
N LEU A 52 -7.22 -5.84 -1.50
CA LEU A 52 -6.45 -4.60 -1.60
C LEU A 52 -5.59 -4.58 -2.87
N ILE A 53 -4.91 -5.69 -3.17
CA ILE A 53 -4.06 -5.81 -4.36
C ILE A 53 -4.92 -5.73 -5.63
N ALA A 54 -6.00 -6.52 -5.71
CA ALA A 54 -6.91 -6.53 -6.84
C ALA A 54 -7.54 -5.14 -7.08
N GLU A 55 -8.00 -4.47 -6.02
CA GLU A 55 -8.59 -3.15 -6.13
C GLU A 55 -7.55 -2.08 -6.50
N SER A 56 -6.32 -2.19 -5.99
CA SER A 56 -5.24 -1.25 -6.31
C SER A 56 -4.84 -1.28 -7.78
N GLY A 57 -5.06 -2.40 -8.49
CA GLY A 57 -4.65 -2.57 -9.88
C GLY A 57 -3.14 -2.41 -10.11
N GLY A 58 -2.32 -2.64 -9.07
CA GLY A 58 -0.88 -2.44 -9.10
C GLY A 58 -0.44 -0.97 -8.99
N TYR A 59 -1.36 -0.03 -8.73
CA TYR A 59 -1.03 1.39 -8.51
C TYR A 59 -0.57 1.61 -7.06
N PRO A 60 0.72 1.95 -6.81
CA PRO A 60 1.26 2.01 -5.45
C PRO A 60 0.54 3.01 -4.54
N GLN A 61 0.19 4.17 -5.10
CA GLN A 61 -0.53 5.20 -4.36
C GLN A 61 -1.93 4.72 -3.93
N LYS A 62 -2.63 3.99 -4.80
CA LYS A 62 -3.96 3.45 -4.49
C LYS A 62 -3.87 2.36 -3.43
N LEU A 63 -2.91 1.45 -3.57
CA LEU A 63 -2.65 0.40 -2.59
C LEU A 63 -2.40 1.01 -1.20
N MET A 64 -1.51 1.99 -1.11
CA MET A 64 -1.20 2.68 0.14
C MET A 64 -2.45 3.31 0.79
N GLN A 65 -3.30 3.98 0.01
CA GLN A 65 -4.54 4.57 0.52
C GLN A 65 -5.50 3.51 1.08
N LEU A 66 -5.69 2.42 0.36
CA LEU A 66 -6.57 1.32 0.78
C LEU A 66 -6.04 0.63 2.05
N CYS A 67 -4.72 0.44 2.17
CA CYS A 67 -4.09 -0.08 3.38
C CYS A 67 -4.33 0.84 4.58
N TYR A 68 -4.19 2.17 4.41
CA TYR A 68 -4.46 3.11 5.50
C TYR A 68 -5.92 3.09 5.95
N GLN A 69 -6.87 3.06 5.01
CA GLN A 69 -8.29 2.96 5.33
C GLN A 69 -8.64 1.66 6.05
N THR A 70 -8.01 0.55 5.65
CA THR A 70 -8.21 -0.75 6.30
C THR A 70 -7.62 -0.76 7.70
N TYR A 71 -6.38 -0.27 7.86
CA TYR A 71 -5.75 -0.13 9.17
C TYR A 71 -6.57 0.76 10.12
N ASP A 72 -7.07 1.90 9.63
CA ASP A 72 -7.89 2.82 10.45
C ASP A 72 -9.17 2.15 10.96
N ARG A 73 -9.79 1.25 10.18
CA ARG A 73 -10.92 0.43 10.65
C ARG A 73 -10.54 -0.45 11.84
N TYR A 74 -9.41 -1.16 11.77
CA TYR A 74 -8.92 -1.96 12.91
C TYR A 74 -8.72 -1.11 14.18
N ILE A 75 -8.15 0.09 14.05
CA ILE A 75 -7.84 0.96 15.20
C ILE A 75 -9.08 1.65 15.77
N ASN A 76 -10.11 1.87 14.97
CA ASN A 76 -11.35 2.52 15.42
C ASN A 76 -12.42 1.51 15.86
N ASP A 77 -12.47 0.31 15.28
CA ASP A 77 -13.35 -0.77 15.73
C ASP A 77 -12.95 -1.29 17.11
N THR A 78 -11.65 -1.29 17.43
CA THR A 78 -11.12 -1.60 18.78
C THR A 78 -11.45 -0.53 19.83
N LYS A 79 -12.05 0.60 19.44
CA LYS A 79 -12.52 1.67 20.34
C LYS A 79 -14.04 1.69 20.51
N SER A 80 -14.76 0.73 19.96
CA SER A 80 -16.21 0.61 20.21
C SER A 80 -16.45 0.09 21.64
N PRO A 81 -17.27 0.78 22.47
CA PRO A 81 -17.54 0.40 23.85
C PRO A 81 -18.32 -0.92 24.01
#